data_AF-A0A6I4HTS7-F1
#
_entry.id   AF-A0A6I4HTS7-F1
#
_cell.length_a   1.000
_cell.length_b   1.000
_cell.length_c   1.000
_cell.angle_alpha   90.00
_cell.angle_beta   90.00
_cell.angle_gamma   90.00
#
_symmetry.space_group_name_H-M   'P 1'
#
loop_
_entity.id
_entity.type
_entity.pdbx_description
1 polymer ?
#
loop_
_entity_poly.entity_id
_entity_poly.type
_entity_poly.pdbx_seq_one_letter_code
_entity_poly.pdbx_strand_id
1 'polypeptide(L)'
;IHIKKDPTTQKVEIVKNSIFNRRITASTEMDFAGAAAGSSLLATRFSPDGRRTRGTHNNCGNGYTPWGTYLTTEENFIGYFARSTTDDALRTPEEIIALKRYGLKAGSSSRYGWETAIGQVESQDL
;
A
#
# COMPACT_ATOMS: atom_id res chain seq x y z
N ILE A 1 5.28 -12.31 12.48
CA ILE A 1 6.17 -12.53 13.64
C ILE A 1 6.12 -13.99 14.06
N HIS A 2 7.23 -14.56 14.51
CA HIS A 2 7.27 -15.93 15.02
C HIS A 2 7.08 -15.91 16.55
N ILE A 3 6.07 -16.63 17.02
CA ILE A 3 5.76 -16.82 18.43
C ILE A 3 5.97 -18.28 18.84
N LYS A 4 6.44 -18.50 20.06
CA LYS A 4 6.50 -19.83 20.69
C LYS A 4 5.59 -19.81 21.92
N LYS A 5 4.81 -20.89 22.11
CA LYS A 5 4.03 -21.12 23.32
C LYS A 5 4.64 -22.27 24.12
N ASP A 6 4.91 -22.04 25.40
CA ASP A 6 5.30 -23.09 26.34
C ASP A 6 4.08 -23.99 26.64
N PRO A 7 4.16 -25.33 26.42
CA PRO A 7 3.02 -26.22 26.63
C PRO A 7 2.66 -26.43 28.10
N THR A 8 3.58 -26.21 29.03
CA THR A 8 3.38 -26.38 30.48
C THR A 8 2.92 -25.07 31.12
N THR A 9 3.66 -23.99 30.90
CA THR A 9 3.39 -22.69 31.52
C THR A 9 2.41 -21.83 30.73
N GLN A 10 2.09 -22.23 29.49
CA GLN A 10 1.25 -21.47 28.53
C GLN A 10 1.83 -20.10 28.15
N LYS A 11 3.07 -19.79 28.56
CA LYS A 11 3.78 -18.55 28.25
C LYS A 11 3.96 -18.40 26.74
N VAL A 12 3.66 -17.22 26.20
CA VAL A 12 3.86 -16.88 24.78
C VAL A 12 5.01 -15.89 24.66
N GLU A 13 5.99 -16.21 23.81
CA GLU A 13 7.17 -15.37 23.60
C GLU A 13 7.43 -15.15 22.11
N ILE A 14 7.93 -13.95 21.77
CA ILE A 14 8.40 -13.64 20.43
C ILE A 14 9.82 -14.20 20.28
N VAL A 15 10.03 -14.99 19.23
CA VAL A 15 11.36 -15.46 18.82
C VAL A 15 12.02 -14.33 18.03
N LYS A 16 12.75 -13.44 18.73
CA LYS A 16 13.27 -12.18 18.14
C LYS A 16 14.19 -12.42 16.93
N ASN A 17 15.02 -13.45 16.96
CA ASN A 17 15.97 -13.81 15.90
C ASN A 17 15.41 -14.77 14.84
N SER A 18 14.08 -14.94 14.77
CA SER A 18 13.46 -15.81 13.77
C SER A 18 13.61 -15.24 12.36
N ILE A 19 14.02 -16.09 11.41
CA ILE A 19 14.07 -15.77 9.98
C ILE A 19 12.69 -15.46 9.37
N PHE A 20 11.61 -15.85 10.05
CA PHE A 20 10.24 -15.57 9.61
C PHE A 20 9.74 -14.18 10.03
N ASN A 21 10.51 -13.44 10.84
CA ASN A 21 10.15 -12.08 11.19
C ASN A 21 10.37 -11.17 9.96
N ARG A 22 9.29 -10.54 9.48
CA ARG A 22 9.31 -9.69 8.30
C ARG A 22 8.46 -8.45 8.53
N ARG A 23 8.94 -7.32 8.01
CA ARG A 23 8.16 -6.09 7.85
C ARG A 23 7.79 -5.96 6.37
N ILE A 24 6.51 -5.72 6.13
CA ILE A 24 5.99 -5.23 4.87
C ILE A 24 5.57 -3.79 5.13
N THR A 25 6.04 -2.85 4.32
CA THR A 25 5.87 -1.40 4.55
C THR A 25 5.30 -0.72 3.31
N ALA A 26 5.09 0.60 3.38
CA ALA A 26 4.70 1.41 2.23
C ALA A 26 5.80 1.50 1.14
N SER A 27 7.03 1.06 1.41
CA SER A 27 8.14 1.05 0.44
C SER A 27 8.45 -0.33 -0.13
N THR A 28 7.92 -1.42 0.44
CA THR A 28 8.22 -2.79 0.00
C THR A 28 7.73 -3.01 -1.43
N GLU A 29 8.59 -3.39 -2.37
CA GLU A 29 8.14 -3.68 -3.75
C GLU A 29 7.15 -4.85 -3.77
N MET A 30 6.08 -4.70 -4.56
CA MET A 30 5.00 -5.67 -4.70
C MET A 30 4.54 -5.77 -6.15
N ASP A 31 4.01 -6.93 -6.52
CA ASP A 31 3.43 -7.17 -7.84
C ASP A 31 1.93 -6.89 -7.84
N PHE A 32 1.43 -6.32 -8.93
CA PHE A 32 0.02 -6.39 -9.28
C PHE A 32 -0.27 -7.69 -10.03
N ALA A 33 -1.32 -8.38 -9.61
CA ALA A 33 -1.84 -9.57 -10.27
C ALA A 33 -3.33 -9.41 -10.61
N GLY A 34 -3.88 -10.35 -11.38
CA GLY A 34 -5.28 -10.33 -11.80
C GLY A 34 -5.55 -9.41 -13.00
N ALA A 35 -6.84 -9.19 -13.30
CA ALA A 35 -7.27 -8.58 -14.56
C ALA A 35 -6.81 -7.12 -14.77
N ALA A 36 -6.56 -6.38 -13.68
CA ALA A 36 -6.10 -5.01 -13.76
C ALA A 36 -4.59 -4.89 -14.01
N ALA A 37 -3.81 -5.93 -13.73
CA ALA A 37 -2.36 -5.89 -13.86
C ALA A 37 -1.93 -5.64 -15.31
N GLY A 38 -1.08 -4.62 -15.53
CA GLY A 38 -0.69 -4.18 -16.87
C GLY A 38 -1.60 -3.15 -17.51
N SER A 39 -2.69 -2.75 -16.84
CA SER A 39 -3.55 -1.66 -17.31
C SER A 39 -2.78 -0.34 -17.32
N SER A 40 -3.06 0.52 -18.30
CA SER A 40 -2.53 1.89 -18.35
C SER A 40 -2.95 2.72 -17.14
N LEU A 41 -4.05 2.38 -16.45
CA LEU A 41 -4.49 3.03 -15.22
C LEU A 41 -3.60 2.71 -14.01
N LEU A 42 -2.80 1.66 -14.06
CA LEU A 42 -1.81 1.32 -13.03
C LEU A 42 -0.40 1.82 -13.38
N ALA A 43 -0.21 2.38 -14.58
CA ALA A 43 1.09 2.85 -15.03
C ALA A 43 1.53 4.09 -14.26
N THR A 44 2.76 4.06 -13.75
CA THR A 44 3.40 5.19 -13.06
C THR A 44 4.84 5.35 -13.55
N ARG A 45 5.55 6.39 -13.10
CA ARG A 45 6.99 6.51 -13.39
C ARG A 45 7.81 5.33 -12.82
N PHE A 46 7.37 4.72 -11.73
CA PHE A 46 8.07 3.58 -11.11
C PHE A 46 7.78 2.26 -11.83
N SER A 47 6.53 2.03 -12.26
CA SER A 47 6.13 0.87 -13.06
C SER A 47 5.39 1.37 -14.31
N PRO A 48 6.12 1.72 -15.38
CA PRO A 48 5.50 2.14 -16.64
C PRO A 48 4.64 1.05 -17.29
N ASP A 49 4.94 -0.21 -16.99
CA ASP A 49 4.19 -1.39 -17.43
C ASP A 49 3.02 -1.75 -16.51
N GLY A 50 2.78 -1.02 -15.42
CA GLY A 50 1.61 -1.20 -14.54
C GLY A 50 1.53 -2.57 -13.84
N ARG A 51 2.67 -3.22 -13.60
CA ARG A 51 2.76 -4.56 -13.00
C ARG A 51 3.40 -4.58 -11.62
N ARG A 52 4.02 -3.49 -11.19
CA ARG A 52 4.66 -3.37 -9.87
C ARG A 52 4.19 -2.12 -9.16
N THR A 53 4.25 -2.16 -7.84
CA THR A 53 3.99 -1.03 -6.95
C THR A 53 4.95 -1.02 -5.78
N ARG A 54 4.88 0.04 -4.98
CA ARG A 54 5.55 0.12 -3.69
C ARG A 54 4.50 0.09 -2.60
N GLY A 55 4.60 -0.98 -1.83
CA GLY A 55 4.06 -1.11 -0.51
C GLY A 55 2.59 -1.45 -0.43
N THR A 56 2.19 -1.58 0.82
CA THR A 56 0.81 -1.54 1.23
C THR A 56 0.68 -0.58 2.40
N HIS A 57 -0.43 0.16 2.47
CA HIS A 57 -0.61 1.16 3.51
C HIS A 57 -2.02 1.24 4.07
N ASN A 58 -2.11 1.79 5.28
CA ASN A 58 -3.35 1.93 6.03
C ASN A 58 -4.15 0.61 6.10
N ASN A 59 -3.40 -0.46 6.36
CA ASN A 59 -3.89 -1.83 6.50
C ASN A 59 -4.85 -1.93 7.69
N CYS A 60 -6.11 -2.25 7.42
CA CYS A 60 -7.18 -2.22 8.41
C CYS A 60 -7.57 -3.63 8.85
N GLY A 61 -8.20 -4.38 7.95
CA GLY A 61 -8.68 -5.73 8.20
C GLY A 61 -7.73 -6.81 7.73
N ASN A 62 -8.13 -8.05 7.99
CA ASN A 62 -7.38 -9.21 7.56
C ASN A 62 -8.26 -10.41 7.19
N GLY A 63 -7.65 -11.36 6.48
CA GLY A 63 -8.20 -12.68 6.20
C GLY A 63 -7.11 -13.74 6.25
N TYR A 64 -7.49 -14.98 6.55
CA TYR A 64 -6.60 -16.12 6.45
C TYR A 64 -7.22 -17.11 5.45
N THR A 65 -6.44 -17.50 4.45
CA THR A 65 -6.93 -18.40 3.41
C THR A 65 -6.75 -19.86 3.83
N PRO A 66 -7.64 -20.77 3.38
CA PRO A 66 -7.50 -22.21 3.65
C PRO A 66 -6.21 -22.85 3.12
N TRP A 67 -5.51 -22.19 2.19
CA TRP A 67 -4.24 -22.64 1.61
C TRP A 67 -3.01 -21.96 2.24
N GLY A 68 -3.16 -21.33 3.41
CA GLY A 68 -2.03 -20.89 4.22
C GLY A 68 -1.44 -19.53 3.85
N THR A 69 -2.25 -18.63 3.26
CA THR A 69 -1.84 -17.25 3.00
C THR A 69 -2.62 -16.25 3.85
N TYR A 70 -2.02 -15.09 4.07
CA TYR A 70 -2.62 -13.97 4.79
C TYR A 70 -3.09 -12.91 3.80
N LEU A 71 -4.30 -12.39 4.03
CA LEU A 71 -4.84 -11.23 3.34
C LEU A 71 -4.78 -10.03 4.28
N THR A 72 -4.32 -8.90 3.76
CA THR A 72 -4.46 -7.60 4.41
C THR A 72 -5.28 -6.70 3.49
N THR A 73 -6.03 -5.76 4.06
CA THR A 73 -6.88 -4.86 3.29
C THR A 73 -6.51 -3.40 3.52
N GLU A 74 -6.28 -2.69 2.43
CA GLU A 74 -6.08 -1.24 2.46
C GLU A 74 -7.44 -0.55 2.58
N GLU A 75 -7.56 0.33 3.56
CA GLU A 75 -8.73 1.17 3.76
C GLU A 75 -8.29 2.63 3.76
N ASN A 76 -9.19 3.58 3.50
CA ASN A 76 -8.93 5.02 3.63
C ASN A 76 -7.62 5.51 2.95
N PHE A 77 -7.09 4.73 2.00
CA PHE A 77 -5.82 4.96 1.34
C PHE A 77 -5.80 6.31 0.63
N ILE A 78 -6.98 6.75 0.17
CA ILE A 78 -7.16 8.02 -0.51
C ILE A 78 -6.74 9.23 0.33
N GLY A 79 -6.78 9.12 1.67
CA GLY A 79 -6.38 10.19 2.59
C GLY A 79 -4.88 10.49 2.56
N TYR A 80 -4.07 9.65 1.92
CA TYR A 80 -2.62 9.82 1.78
C TYR A 80 -2.21 10.48 0.47
N PHE A 81 -3.17 10.77 -0.42
CA PHE A 81 -2.92 11.39 -1.70
C PHE A 81 -3.34 12.86 -1.68
N ALA A 82 -2.55 13.70 -2.32
CA ALA A 82 -2.91 15.07 -2.68
C ALA A 82 -3.13 15.16 -4.20
N ARG A 83 -3.91 16.15 -4.62
CA ARG A 83 -4.24 16.34 -6.03
C ARG A 83 -4.21 17.82 -6.41
N SER A 84 -3.51 18.15 -7.49
CA SER A 84 -3.46 19.51 -8.03
C SER A 84 -4.86 20.04 -8.37
N THR A 85 -5.07 21.35 -8.22
CA THR A 85 -6.28 22.04 -8.67
C THR A 85 -6.45 22.00 -10.19
N THR A 86 -5.35 21.81 -10.94
CA THR A 86 -5.34 21.79 -12.41
C THR A 86 -5.49 20.39 -13.02
N ASP A 87 -5.49 19.32 -12.20
CA ASP A 87 -5.45 17.95 -12.71
C ASP A 87 -6.71 17.55 -13.49
N ASP A 88 -7.89 18.10 -13.16
CA ASP A 88 -9.14 17.83 -13.89
C ASP A 88 -9.02 18.20 -15.39
N ALA A 89 -8.19 19.18 -15.77
CA ALA A 89 -7.99 19.57 -17.17
C ALA A 89 -7.18 18.55 -17.99
N LEU A 90 -6.54 17.58 -17.33
CA LEU A 90 -5.70 16.54 -17.95
C LEU A 90 -6.39 15.17 -17.98
N ARG A 91 -7.67 15.10 -17.61
CA ARG A 91 -8.40 13.86 -17.34
C ARG A 91 -9.64 13.74 -18.20
N THR A 92 -10.08 12.51 -18.46
CA THR A 92 -11.38 12.27 -19.07
C THR A 92 -12.53 12.49 -18.06
N PRO A 93 -13.76 12.72 -18.52
CA PRO A 93 -14.92 12.83 -17.63
C PRO A 93 -15.09 11.63 -16.69
N GLU A 94 -14.83 10.42 -17.17
CA GLU A 94 -14.95 9.16 -16.42
C GLU A 94 -13.93 9.08 -15.27
N GLU A 95 -12.68 9.49 -15.54
CA GLU A 95 -11.63 9.55 -14.51
C GLU A 95 -11.99 10.55 -13.42
N ILE A 96 -12.52 11.72 -13.79
CA ILE A 96 -12.94 12.75 -12.82
C ILE A 96 -14.07 12.22 -11.93
N ILE A 97 -15.04 11.50 -12.51
CA ILE A 97 -16.14 10.86 -11.75
C ILE A 97 -15.58 9.81 -10.78
N ALA A 98 -14.69 8.94 -11.26
CA ALA A 98 -14.07 7.91 -10.43
C ALA A 98 -13.27 8.52 -9.27
N LEU A 99 -12.43 9.52 -9.53
CA LEU A 99 -11.64 10.20 -8.50
C LEU A 99 -12.53 10.88 -7.45
N LYS A 100 -13.60 11.56 -7.89
CA LYS A 100 -14.60 12.14 -6.97
C LYS A 100 -15.30 11.08 -6.13
N ARG A 101 -15.65 9.93 -6.71
CA ARG A 101 -16.27 8.80 -5.99
C ARG A 101 -15.38 8.27 -4.86
N TYR A 102 -14.07 8.21 -5.07
CA TYR A 102 -13.12 7.82 -4.03
C TYR A 102 -12.77 8.96 -3.06
N GLY A 103 -13.21 10.19 -3.29
CA GLY A 103 -12.97 11.35 -2.41
C GLY A 103 -11.77 12.23 -2.80
N LEU A 104 -11.16 12.03 -3.97
CA LEU A 104 -9.99 12.78 -4.44
C LEU A 104 -10.36 13.80 -5.54
N LYS A 105 -11.12 14.83 -5.16
CA LYS A 105 -11.41 15.97 -6.05
C LYS A 105 -10.14 16.79 -6.33
N ALA A 106 -10.13 17.54 -7.44
CA ALA A 106 -9.04 18.47 -7.72
C ALA A 106 -8.86 19.47 -6.55
N GLY A 107 -7.62 19.70 -6.15
CA GLY A 107 -7.27 20.52 -4.98
C GLY A 107 -7.38 19.81 -3.62
N SER A 108 -7.67 18.50 -3.56
CA SER A 108 -7.60 17.76 -2.31
C SER A 108 -6.18 17.74 -1.74
N SER A 109 -6.05 18.05 -0.44
CA SER A 109 -4.82 17.85 0.33
C SER A 109 -4.79 16.45 0.97
N SER A 110 -3.59 15.91 1.20
CA SER A 110 -3.45 14.69 1.99
C SER A 110 -3.59 14.99 3.49
N ARG A 111 -3.85 13.96 4.30
CA ARG A 111 -3.99 14.07 5.75
C ARG A 111 -2.67 14.41 6.45
N TYR A 112 -1.55 13.94 5.89
CA TYR A 112 -0.25 13.97 6.56
C TYR A 112 0.82 14.78 5.82
N GLY A 113 0.51 15.33 4.63
CA GLY A 113 1.43 16.15 3.86
C GLY A 113 2.66 15.39 3.34
N TRP A 114 2.59 14.07 3.13
CA TRP A 114 3.73 13.25 2.70
C TRP A 114 4.30 13.66 1.35
N GLU A 115 3.45 14.20 0.47
CA GLU A 115 3.84 14.78 -0.81
C GLU A 115 4.79 15.99 -0.68
N THR A 116 4.90 16.59 0.51
CA THR A 116 5.81 17.71 0.78
C THR A 116 7.21 17.25 1.23
N ALA A 117 7.35 15.96 1.57
CA ALA A 117 8.63 15.42 1.98
C ALA A 117 9.60 15.35 0.79
N ILE A 118 10.84 15.78 1.01
CA ILE A 118 11.91 15.60 0.05
C ILE A 118 12.51 14.21 0.29
N GLY A 119 12.17 13.25 -0.56
CA GLY A 119 12.67 11.89 -0.44
C GLY A 119 14.16 11.78 -0.78
N GLN A 120 14.89 10.96 -0.02
CA GLN A 120 16.20 10.41 -0.39
C GLN A 120 16.16 8.89 -0.21
N VAL A 121 17.05 8.17 -0.91
CA VAL A 121 17.18 6.73 -0.74
C VAL A 121 18.05 6.50 0.50
N GLU A 122 17.47 5.93 1.55
CA GLU A 122 18.20 5.59 2.77
C GLU A 122 18.65 4.13 2.74
N SER A 123 19.68 3.78 3.53
CA SER A 123 20.18 2.40 3.59
C SER A 123 19.14 1.39 4.09
N GLN A 124 18.11 1.86 4.78
CA GLN A 124 16.99 1.05 5.26
C GLN A 124 15.93 0.73 4.19
N ASP A 125 16.00 1.38 3.02
CA ASP A 125 15.11 1.19 1.88
C ASP A 125 15.71 0.24 0.81
N LEU A 126 16.96 -0.23 1.04
CA LEU A 126 17.69 -1.22 0.23
C LEU A 126 17.71 -2.60 0.93
#